data_AF-A0A8J7W2W4-F1
#
_entry.id   AF-A0A8J7W2W4-F1
#
_cell.length_a   1.000
_cell.length_b   1.000
_cell.length_c   1.000
_cell.angle_alpha   90.00
_cell.angle_beta   90.00
_cell.angle_gamma   90.00
#
_symmetry.space_group_name_H-M   'P 1'
#
loop_
_entity.id
_entity.type
_entity.pdbx_description
1 polymer ?
#
loop_
_entity_poly.entity_id
_entity_poly.type
_entity_poly.pdbx_seq_one_letter_code
_entity_poly.pdbx_strand_id
1 'polypeptide(L)'
;MNLIVTEADLRANWYKDKKTMIKIPPGSVITPPAREFLKNKGISVEIEGEGILDFTGLTYNSSIHSAKAVPAAPPVSGINAVPASRPAPGINGGSASRPAAHERPVPVSPQPHGLQEKKTEYMTHLRGNQLVLKSNPIIRFRGELDSFLSQLVETQLWFQEKGFTGMAEKLEEVVVFARNLMQAEVGNKEFVFLKVFGFDQAELREVSHNPMKYFGVNHSFVSRKHGISVAKLHVLRAKSREVELAAIAAFVSKEGKCEREDLITGCNRLSSILYILVCMEKARIRDEAAQVTVFEVNIGVSNRHVHLSREDLEALFGKGYELKKIKDLSQPGQFAAEETVTLRGPKGSIEKVRILGPVRKESQVELSVSDSIKLGIQAPVRNSGDVEGTPGIILTSQNNKLELKKGVIIAKRHLHLDPGTAKKMGLQDKDLINVSLKTKRPIRLDQVAVRVSDTYKTDLHIDLDEANAALAKNGDKAVLIWEA
;
A
#
# COMPACT_ATOMS: atom_id res chain seq x y z
N MET A 1 29.04 -10.59 -7.63
CA MET A 1 27.78 -11.17 -7.07
C MET A 1 28.09 -12.61 -6.70
N ASN A 2 27.99 -12.98 -5.42
CA ASN A 2 28.17 -14.38 -5.02
C ASN A 2 26.87 -15.13 -5.31
N LEU A 3 26.86 -15.94 -6.37
CA LEU A 3 25.70 -16.71 -6.78
C LEU A 3 25.59 -17.97 -5.90
N ILE A 4 24.42 -18.23 -5.30
CA ILE A 4 24.17 -19.49 -4.59
C ILE A 4 23.50 -20.44 -5.59
N VAL A 5 24.13 -21.57 -5.87
CA VAL A 5 23.59 -22.58 -6.79
C VAL A 5 22.90 -23.67 -5.98
N THR A 6 21.57 -23.75 -6.11
CA THR A 6 20.75 -24.77 -5.44
C THR A 6 20.40 -25.94 -6.36
N GLU A 7 20.02 -27.09 -5.78
CA GLU A 7 19.55 -28.24 -6.56
C GLU A 7 18.29 -27.89 -7.37
N ALA A 8 17.42 -27.04 -6.82
CA ALA A 8 16.21 -26.59 -7.50
C ALA A 8 16.55 -25.80 -8.77
N ASP A 9 17.53 -24.88 -8.70
CA ASP A 9 17.99 -24.10 -9.84
C ASP A 9 18.60 -25.01 -10.92
N LEU A 10 19.37 -26.02 -10.51
CA LEU A 10 19.93 -27.01 -11.43
C LEU A 10 18.85 -27.87 -12.08
N ARG A 11 17.85 -28.36 -11.32
CA ARG A 11 16.74 -29.14 -11.87
C ARG A 11 15.88 -28.33 -12.83
N ALA A 12 15.61 -27.07 -12.53
CA ALA A 12 14.78 -26.20 -13.37
C ALA A 12 15.41 -25.94 -14.74
N ASN A 13 16.75 -25.90 -14.80
CA ASN A 13 17.49 -25.50 -16.00
C ASN A 13 18.16 -26.66 -16.74
N TRP A 14 18.51 -27.76 -16.06
CA TRP A 14 19.26 -28.87 -16.67
C TRP A 14 18.48 -29.66 -17.73
N TYR A 15 17.17 -29.87 -17.55
CA TYR A 15 16.35 -30.63 -18.50
C TYR A 15 16.21 -29.96 -19.87
N LYS A 16 16.42 -28.64 -19.95
CA LYS A 16 16.25 -27.87 -21.19
C LYS A 16 17.47 -27.98 -22.10
N ASP A 17 18.67 -27.97 -21.52
CA ASP A 17 19.90 -27.83 -22.30
C ASP A 17 20.79 -29.08 -22.29
N LYS A 18 20.60 -30.02 -21.35
CA LYS A 18 21.43 -31.23 -21.13
C LYS A 18 22.96 -30.97 -21.17
N LYS A 19 23.38 -29.75 -20.86
CA LYS A 19 24.79 -29.37 -20.86
C LYS A 19 25.54 -30.20 -19.81
N THR A 20 26.66 -30.77 -20.21
CA THR A 20 27.59 -31.53 -19.36
C THR A 20 28.56 -30.62 -18.59
N MET A 21 28.47 -29.30 -18.81
CA MET A 21 29.30 -28.28 -18.16
C MET A 21 28.47 -27.04 -17.80
N ILE A 22 28.66 -26.52 -16.60
CA ILE A 22 28.04 -25.26 -16.13
C ILE A 22 29.13 -24.29 -15.70
N LYS A 23 29.07 -23.05 -16.20
CA LYS A 23 29.97 -21.96 -15.80
C LYS A 23 29.34 -21.16 -14.67
N ILE A 24 30.11 -20.88 -13.61
CA ILE A 24 29.65 -20.08 -12.47
C ILE A 24 30.64 -18.95 -12.14
N PRO A 25 30.18 -17.77 -11.70
CA PRO A 25 31.07 -16.67 -11.32
C PRO A 25 31.96 -17.02 -10.11
N PRO A 26 33.13 -16.37 -9.96
CA PRO A 26 33.99 -16.55 -8.78
C PRO A 26 33.28 -16.11 -7.49
N GLY A 27 33.51 -16.85 -6.40
CA GLY A 27 32.86 -16.64 -5.10
C GLY A 27 31.46 -17.25 -4.98
N SER A 28 30.99 -18.00 -5.98
CA SER A 28 29.71 -18.70 -5.95
C SER A 28 29.70 -19.89 -4.98
N VAL A 29 28.59 -20.09 -4.26
CA VAL A 29 28.44 -21.16 -3.27
C VAL A 29 27.49 -22.22 -3.80
N ILE A 30 28.02 -23.42 -4.05
CA ILE A 30 27.21 -24.57 -4.44
C ILE A 30 26.72 -25.30 -3.18
N THR A 31 25.40 -25.34 -3.00
CA THR A 31 24.77 -26.05 -1.88
C THR A 31 25.09 -27.55 -1.89
N PRO A 32 25.10 -28.23 -0.73
CA PRO A 32 25.38 -29.67 -0.68
C PRO A 32 24.47 -30.54 -1.58
N PRO A 33 23.13 -30.30 -1.64
CA PRO A 33 22.26 -31.05 -2.56
C PRO A 33 22.58 -30.78 -4.05
N ALA A 34 22.98 -29.56 -4.39
CA ALA A 34 23.41 -29.23 -5.75
C ALA A 34 24.70 -29.98 -6.16
N ARG A 35 25.68 -30.12 -5.25
CA ARG A 35 26.90 -30.91 -5.51
C ARG A 35 26.58 -32.39 -5.76
N GLU A 36 25.67 -32.96 -4.98
CA GLU A 36 25.23 -34.35 -5.13
C GLU A 36 24.51 -34.55 -6.48
N PHE A 37 23.67 -33.60 -6.88
CA PHE A 37 23.00 -33.62 -8.18
C PHE A 37 24.00 -33.56 -9.36
N LEU A 38 24.98 -32.65 -9.31
CA LEU A 38 26.02 -32.50 -10.33
C LEU A 38 26.84 -33.80 -10.47
N LYS A 39 27.25 -34.40 -9.35
CA LYS A 39 27.98 -35.68 -9.34
C LYS A 39 27.16 -36.82 -9.93
N ASN A 40 25.90 -36.97 -9.53
CA ASN A 40 25.01 -38.03 -10.02
C ASN A 40 24.68 -37.90 -11.52
N LYS A 41 24.72 -36.68 -12.06
CA LYS A 41 24.45 -36.40 -13.47
C LYS A 41 25.70 -36.24 -14.33
N GLY A 42 26.90 -36.38 -13.76
CA GLY A 42 28.17 -36.25 -14.47
C GLY A 42 28.41 -34.86 -15.06
N ILE A 43 27.96 -33.81 -14.37
CA ILE A 43 28.04 -32.43 -14.84
C ILE A 43 29.28 -31.77 -14.22
N SER A 44 30.18 -31.26 -15.04
CA SER A 44 31.38 -30.52 -14.63
C SER A 44 31.09 -29.06 -14.36
N VAL A 45 31.83 -28.43 -13.45
CA VAL A 45 31.66 -27.01 -13.10
C VAL A 45 32.96 -26.25 -13.39
N GLU A 46 32.85 -25.18 -14.17
CA GLU A 46 33.93 -24.23 -14.41
C GLU A 46 33.66 -22.95 -13.64
N ILE A 47 34.58 -22.53 -12.76
CA ILE A 47 34.48 -21.24 -12.06
C ILE A 47 35.22 -20.21 -12.92
N GLU A 48 34.61 -19.07 -13.21
CA GLU A 48 35.31 -18.02 -13.97
C GLU A 48 36.54 -17.51 -13.20
N GLY A 49 37.73 -17.72 -13.75
CA GLY A 49 39.01 -17.27 -13.17
C GLY A 49 39.72 -18.28 -12.24
N GLU A 50 39.08 -19.39 -11.87
CA GLU A 50 39.70 -20.52 -11.15
C GLU A 50 39.44 -21.80 -11.96
N GLY A 51 40.45 -22.63 -12.18
CA GLY A 51 40.37 -23.79 -13.08
C GLY A 51 39.20 -24.76 -12.84
N ILE A 52 38.96 -25.67 -13.79
CA ILE A 52 37.83 -26.61 -13.77
C ILE A 52 37.86 -27.45 -12.48
N LEU A 53 36.76 -27.40 -11.71
CA LEU A 53 36.54 -28.29 -10.57
C LEU A 53 35.89 -29.58 -11.07
N ASP A 54 36.72 -30.60 -11.24
CA ASP A 54 36.26 -31.94 -11.60
C ASP A 54 35.77 -32.71 -10.36
N PHE A 55 34.45 -32.87 -10.26
CA PHE A 55 33.81 -33.68 -9.23
C PHE A 55 33.70 -35.17 -9.59
N THR A 56 34.14 -35.55 -10.79
CA THR A 56 34.15 -36.95 -11.28
C THR A 56 35.43 -37.71 -10.92
N GLY A 57 36.44 -37.00 -10.43
CA GLY A 57 37.58 -37.56 -9.73
C GLY A 57 38.59 -38.23 -10.65
N LEU A 58 39.49 -37.43 -11.25
CA LEU A 58 40.84 -37.84 -11.62
C LEU A 58 41.80 -36.64 -11.51
N THR A 59 42.88 -36.84 -10.76
CA THR A 59 44.12 -36.03 -10.61
C THR A 59 44.17 -34.81 -9.68
N TYR A 60 45.26 -34.84 -8.92
CA TYR A 60 45.73 -33.97 -7.84
C TYR A 60 46.74 -32.98 -8.45
N ASN A 61 46.72 -31.69 -8.07
CA ASN A 61 47.96 -30.94 -8.00
C ASN A 61 47.92 -29.75 -7.03
N SER A 62 49.05 -29.60 -6.36
CA SER A 62 49.40 -28.71 -5.24
C SER A 62 49.69 -27.27 -5.63
N SER A 63 49.44 -26.30 -4.75
CA SER A 63 50.47 -25.44 -4.09
C SER A 63 49.89 -24.15 -3.45
N ILE A 64 50.66 -23.60 -2.49
CA ILE A 64 50.61 -22.24 -1.88
C ILE A 64 49.66 -22.12 -0.65
N HIS A 65 50.02 -21.72 0.59
CA HIS A 65 51.22 -21.11 1.20
C HIS A 65 51.35 -21.50 2.69
N SER A 66 52.58 -21.53 3.17
CA SER A 66 53.06 -21.77 4.54
C SER A 66 53.22 -20.49 5.37
N ALA A 67 52.90 -20.53 6.68
CA ALA A 67 53.59 -19.88 7.82
C ALA A 67 52.74 -20.08 9.10
N LYS A 68 53.20 -20.36 10.32
CA LYS A 68 54.48 -20.60 11.00
C LYS A 68 54.09 -21.25 12.36
N ALA A 69 54.80 -22.28 12.80
CA ALA A 69 54.68 -22.90 14.13
C ALA A 69 55.34 -22.01 15.21
N VAL A 70 55.14 -22.21 16.52
CA VAL A 70 55.84 -23.15 17.46
C VAL A 70 55.45 -22.68 18.92
N PRO A 71 55.52 -23.43 20.05
CA PRO A 71 55.30 -24.86 20.37
C PRO A 71 54.41 -25.11 21.63
N ALA A 72 54.23 -26.41 21.94
CA ALA A 72 53.52 -27.03 23.07
C ALA A 72 54.34 -27.18 24.38
N ALA A 73 53.67 -27.59 25.49
CA ALA A 73 53.99 -28.72 26.41
C ALA A 73 53.10 -28.67 27.70
N PRO A 74 53.12 -29.64 28.65
CA PRO A 74 52.23 -30.83 28.74
C PRO A 74 51.59 -30.99 30.17
N PRO A 75 51.55 -32.19 30.80
CA PRO A 75 50.58 -33.30 30.77
C PRO A 75 49.66 -33.32 32.05
N VAL A 76 48.82 -34.32 32.37
CA VAL A 76 49.14 -35.49 33.23
C VAL A 76 47.87 -36.38 33.43
N SER A 77 48.16 -37.67 33.54
CA SER A 77 47.43 -38.92 33.79
C SER A 77 46.66 -39.12 35.12
N GLY A 78 45.81 -40.16 35.17
CA GLY A 78 45.56 -40.99 36.38
C GLY A 78 44.06 -41.20 36.70
N ILE A 79 43.37 -42.28 36.32
CA ILE A 79 43.38 -43.68 36.82
C ILE A 79 42.41 -43.96 38.00
N ASN A 80 41.52 -44.95 37.76
CA ASN A 80 40.80 -45.88 38.67
C ASN A 80 39.72 -45.35 39.64
N ALA A 81 38.76 -46.14 40.13
CA ALA A 81 38.02 -47.36 39.74
C ALA A 81 37.08 -47.64 40.94
N VAL A 82 35.91 -48.22 40.67
CA VAL A 82 34.85 -48.67 41.60
C VAL A 82 35.37 -49.75 42.58
N PRO A 83 34.72 -50.05 43.72
CA PRO A 83 33.72 -51.14 43.77
C PRO A 83 32.61 -50.84 44.83
N ALA A 84 31.57 -51.63 45.15
CA ALA A 84 31.34 -53.06 45.05
C ALA A 84 29.84 -53.39 45.16
N SER A 85 29.50 -54.52 44.56
CA SER A 85 28.29 -55.34 44.68
C SER A 85 28.15 -56.10 46.01
N ARG A 86 26.92 -56.37 46.48
CA ARG A 86 26.28 -57.71 46.56
C ARG A 86 24.98 -57.73 47.41
N PRO A 87 23.97 -58.57 47.07
CA PRO A 87 22.71 -58.69 47.81
C PRO A 87 22.46 -60.08 48.46
N ALA A 88 21.28 -60.18 49.11
CA ALA A 88 20.45 -61.36 49.48
C ALA A 88 20.64 -61.95 50.91
N PRO A 89 19.67 -62.70 51.49
CA PRO A 89 18.39 -63.22 50.94
C PRO A 89 17.15 -63.11 51.89
N GLY A 90 15.96 -63.55 51.42
CA GLY A 90 14.85 -63.97 52.29
C GLY A 90 13.46 -63.91 51.65
N ILE A 91 12.83 -65.06 51.43
CA ILE A 91 11.59 -65.30 50.68
C ILE A 91 10.44 -65.68 51.63
N ASN A 92 9.22 -65.19 51.36
CA ASN A 92 7.91 -65.86 51.45
C ASN A 92 6.83 -64.77 51.20
N GLY A 93 5.79 -64.92 50.41
CA GLY A 93 5.19 -66.04 49.68
C GLY A 93 3.70 -65.68 49.52
N GLY A 94 3.10 -65.87 48.33
CA GLY A 94 1.64 -65.88 48.19
C GLY A 94 1.03 -65.30 46.91
N SER A 95 0.68 -66.23 46.01
CA SER A 95 -0.50 -66.23 45.12
C SER A 95 -0.32 -66.00 43.60
N ALA A 96 -0.11 -67.14 42.93
CA ALA A 96 -0.88 -67.70 41.82
C ALA A 96 -1.24 -66.85 40.57
N SER A 97 -0.42 -67.04 39.53
CA SER A 97 -0.77 -67.47 38.15
C SER A 97 -1.75 -66.67 37.27
N ARG A 98 -1.18 -65.75 36.46
CA ARG A 98 -1.04 -65.70 34.96
C ARG A 98 -2.19 -66.16 34.01
N PRO A 99 -2.20 -65.68 32.73
CA PRO A 99 -1.64 -64.43 32.17
C PRO A 99 -2.51 -63.70 31.11
N ALA A 100 -2.19 -62.42 30.92
CA ALA A 100 -2.47 -61.61 29.73
C ALA A 100 -1.32 -61.70 28.70
N ALA A 101 -1.59 -61.37 27.44
CA ALA A 101 -0.61 -61.04 26.41
C ALA A 101 -1.30 -60.09 25.39
N HIS A 102 -0.74 -58.98 24.91
CA HIS A 102 0.58 -58.37 25.05
C HIS A 102 0.45 -56.86 24.77
N GLU A 103 1.01 -56.01 25.63
CA GLU A 103 1.27 -54.59 25.33
C GLU A 103 2.77 -54.27 25.50
N ARG A 104 3.32 -53.66 24.43
CA ARG A 104 4.40 -52.64 24.32
C ARG A 104 5.85 -53.02 24.71
N PRO A 105 6.87 -52.40 24.07
CA PRO A 105 7.45 -51.17 24.65
C PRO A 105 8.12 -50.17 23.65
N VAL A 106 8.52 -49.00 24.16
CA VAL A 106 9.43 -47.98 23.56
C VAL A 106 10.34 -47.47 24.71
N PRO A 107 11.57 -46.91 24.52
CA PRO A 107 12.61 -47.07 23.49
C PRO A 107 13.97 -47.52 24.08
N VAL A 108 14.90 -47.97 23.21
CA VAL A 108 16.32 -48.18 23.54
C VAL A 108 17.16 -47.21 22.71
N SER A 109 18.05 -46.45 23.36
CA SER A 109 19.11 -45.67 22.71
C SER A 109 20.18 -46.60 22.11
N PRO A 110 20.79 -46.23 20.97
CA PRO A 110 22.19 -46.60 20.79
C PRO A 110 23.05 -45.45 20.22
N GLN A 111 24.29 -45.39 20.72
CA GLN A 111 25.47 -44.87 20.02
C GLN A 111 26.50 -46.01 20.01
N PRO A 112 27.60 -45.91 19.24
CA PRO A 112 27.72 -45.63 17.81
C PRO A 112 28.44 -46.80 17.10
N HIS A 113 28.25 -47.01 15.78
CA HIS A 113 29.29 -47.45 14.83
C HIS A 113 28.66 -47.79 13.46
N GLY A 114 29.26 -47.21 12.43
CA GLY A 114 29.20 -47.53 11.00
C GLY A 114 28.13 -48.50 10.49
N LEU A 115 27.07 -47.93 9.93
CA LEU A 115 26.35 -48.47 8.77
C LEU A 115 25.80 -47.27 7.98
N GLN A 116 26.00 -47.26 6.67
CA GLN A 116 25.34 -46.31 5.77
C GLN A 116 23.83 -46.51 5.89
N GLU A 117 23.16 -45.72 6.73
CA GLU A 117 21.71 -45.66 6.77
C GLU A 117 21.22 -45.11 5.43
N LYS A 118 20.63 -46.00 4.63
CA LYS A 118 20.03 -45.66 3.35
C LYS A 118 18.93 -44.62 3.61
N LYS A 119 19.12 -43.38 3.14
CA LYS A 119 18.18 -42.27 3.32
C LYS A 119 16.78 -42.69 2.89
N THR A 120 15.85 -42.79 3.84
CA THR A 120 14.43 -43.02 3.60
C THR A 120 13.73 -41.68 3.28
N GLU A 121 12.54 -41.73 2.66
CA GLU A 121 11.85 -40.51 2.17
C GLU A 121 11.45 -39.52 3.27
N TYR A 122 11.27 -39.98 4.51
CA TYR A 122 10.91 -39.16 5.66
C TYR A 122 12.14 -38.59 6.40
N MET A 123 13.36 -38.87 5.92
CA MET A 123 14.62 -38.34 6.44
C MET A 123 15.16 -37.21 5.57
N THR A 124 15.92 -36.31 6.17
CA THR A 124 16.63 -35.21 5.50
C THR A 124 17.99 -34.97 6.15
N HIS A 125 18.89 -34.32 5.43
CA HIS A 125 20.19 -33.93 5.99
C HIS A 125 20.03 -32.68 6.84
N LEU A 126 20.46 -32.76 8.09
CA LEU A 126 20.53 -31.60 8.97
C LEU A 126 21.79 -30.77 8.65
N ARG A 127 22.96 -31.41 8.71
CA ARG A 127 24.29 -30.83 8.45
C ARG A 127 25.24 -31.91 7.93
N GLY A 128 25.92 -31.66 6.82
CA GLY A 128 26.80 -32.66 6.18
C GLY A 128 26.07 -34.00 6.00
N ASN A 129 26.65 -35.07 6.55
CA ASN A 129 26.08 -36.43 6.46
C ASN A 129 25.14 -36.79 7.62
N GLN A 130 24.79 -35.85 8.51
CA GLN A 130 23.87 -36.11 9.62
C GLN A 130 22.43 -36.16 9.09
N LEU A 131 21.82 -37.34 9.13
CA LEU A 131 20.41 -37.55 8.78
C LEU A 131 19.52 -37.38 10.00
N VAL A 132 18.38 -36.71 9.80
CA VAL A 132 17.32 -36.53 10.80
C VAL A 132 15.95 -36.72 10.16
N LEU A 133 14.94 -37.03 10.97
CA LEU A 133 13.55 -37.02 10.50
C LEU A 133 13.15 -35.62 10.03
N LYS A 134 12.29 -35.53 9.01
CA LYS A 134 11.71 -34.25 8.55
C LYS A 134 10.90 -33.51 9.63
N SER A 135 10.44 -34.21 10.66
CA SER A 135 9.77 -33.65 11.83
C SER A 135 10.72 -33.01 12.86
N ASN A 136 12.03 -33.06 12.62
CA ASN A 136 13.02 -32.47 13.51
C ASN A 136 12.74 -30.96 13.72
N PRO A 137 12.76 -30.46 14.96
CA PRO A 137 12.47 -29.05 15.27
C PRO A 137 13.31 -28.02 14.52
N ILE A 138 14.59 -28.30 14.23
CA ILE A 138 15.46 -27.39 13.47
C ILE A 138 15.01 -27.34 12.00
N ILE A 139 14.63 -28.48 11.42
CA ILE A 139 14.08 -28.53 10.05
C ILE A 139 12.76 -27.76 9.97
N ARG A 140 11.91 -27.87 11.00
CA ARG A 140 10.69 -27.07 11.10
C ARG A 140 11.01 -25.57 11.18
N PHE A 141 11.95 -25.15 12.01
CA PHE A 141 12.39 -23.75 12.10
C PHE A 141 12.85 -23.21 10.73
N ARG A 142 13.69 -23.96 10.00
CA ARG A 142 14.09 -23.59 8.63
C ARG A 142 12.88 -23.43 7.71
N GLY A 143 11.93 -24.37 7.75
CA GLY A 143 10.71 -24.30 6.94
C GLY A 143 9.83 -23.08 7.26
N GLU A 144 9.68 -22.74 8.54
CA GLU A 144 8.92 -21.55 8.93
C GLU A 144 9.60 -20.26 8.49
N LEU A 145 10.93 -20.19 8.61
CA LEU A 145 11.71 -19.02 8.18
C LEU A 145 11.69 -18.86 6.65
N ASP A 146 11.72 -19.96 5.89
CA ASP A 146 11.57 -19.97 4.44
C ASP A 146 10.16 -19.54 3.99
N SER A 147 9.12 -20.04 4.67
CA SER A 147 7.74 -19.61 4.46
C SER A 147 7.55 -18.12 4.74
N PHE A 148 8.16 -17.62 5.82
CA PHE A 148 8.19 -16.19 6.15
C PHE A 148 8.86 -15.37 5.04
N LEU A 149 10.04 -15.78 4.57
CA LEU A 149 10.74 -15.11 3.46
C LEU A 149 9.90 -15.05 2.19
N SER A 150 9.16 -16.11 1.87
CA SER A 150 8.27 -16.15 0.70
C SER A 150 7.14 -15.13 0.82
N GLN A 151 6.46 -15.06 1.98
CA GLN A 151 5.40 -14.07 2.22
C GLN A 151 5.95 -12.64 2.27
N LEU A 152 7.18 -12.47 2.75
CA LEU A 152 7.86 -11.18 2.82
C LEU A 152 8.10 -10.62 1.42
N VAL A 153 8.63 -11.45 0.50
CA VAL A 153 8.84 -11.07 -0.90
C VAL A 153 7.51 -10.81 -1.62
N GLU A 154 6.49 -11.63 -1.40
CA GLU A 154 5.14 -11.37 -1.95
C GLU A 154 4.61 -10.01 -1.51
N THR A 155 4.77 -9.68 -0.23
CA THR A 155 4.33 -8.38 0.32
C THR A 155 5.16 -7.23 -0.24
N GLN A 156 6.47 -7.41 -0.41
CA GLN A 156 7.37 -6.43 -1.00
C GLN A 156 6.97 -6.10 -2.46
N LEU A 157 6.72 -7.14 -3.27
CA LEU A 157 6.23 -6.98 -4.65
C LEU A 157 4.89 -6.23 -4.67
N TRP A 158 3.97 -6.56 -3.76
CA TRP A 158 2.71 -5.84 -3.65
C TRP A 158 2.89 -4.34 -3.35
N PHE A 159 3.81 -3.97 -2.44
CA PHE A 159 4.11 -2.56 -2.17
C PHE A 159 4.73 -1.86 -3.39
N GLN A 160 5.61 -2.53 -4.12
CA GLN A 160 6.21 -2.02 -5.35
C GLN A 160 5.16 -1.79 -6.46
N GLU A 161 4.26 -2.75 -6.69
CA GLU A 161 3.15 -2.63 -7.64
C GLU A 161 2.20 -1.48 -7.31
N LYS A 162 2.07 -1.13 -6.03
CA LYS A 162 1.28 0.03 -5.57
C LYS A 162 2.05 1.35 -5.56
N GLY A 163 3.30 1.37 -6.02
CA GLY A 163 4.12 2.58 -6.08
C GLY A 163 4.77 2.99 -4.74
N PHE A 164 4.66 2.15 -3.71
CA PHE A 164 5.24 2.41 -2.39
C PHE A 164 6.70 1.90 -2.31
N THR A 165 7.56 2.43 -3.18
CA THR A 165 8.96 1.98 -3.35
C THR A 165 9.76 2.04 -2.04
N GLY A 166 9.64 3.11 -1.26
CA GLY A 166 10.34 3.24 0.02
C GLY A 166 9.95 2.20 1.07
N MET A 167 8.72 1.66 1.03
CA MET A 167 8.33 0.54 1.90
C MET A 167 8.90 -0.78 1.38
N ALA A 168 8.92 -0.98 0.07
CA ALA A 168 9.53 -2.16 -0.54
C ALA A 168 11.04 -2.26 -0.26
N GLU A 169 11.76 -1.14 -0.29
CA GLU A 169 13.18 -1.05 0.10
C GLU A 169 13.40 -1.42 1.57
N LYS A 170 12.54 -0.92 2.47
CA LYS A 170 12.60 -1.31 3.88
C LYS A 170 12.32 -2.80 4.10
N LEU A 171 11.40 -3.39 3.34
CA LEU A 171 11.16 -4.83 3.39
C LEU A 171 12.37 -5.63 2.89
N GLU A 172 13.19 -5.08 1.98
CA GLU A 172 14.45 -5.71 1.54
C GLU A 172 15.44 -5.83 2.71
N GLU A 173 15.55 -4.81 3.58
CA GLU A 173 16.38 -4.91 4.79
C GLU A 173 15.91 -6.06 5.71
N VAL A 174 14.60 -6.31 5.78
CA VAL A 174 14.03 -7.44 6.52
C VAL A 174 14.36 -8.78 5.84
N VAL A 175 14.37 -8.83 4.51
CA VAL A 175 14.78 -10.01 3.73
C VAL A 175 16.23 -10.36 4.03
N VAL A 176 17.13 -9.37 4.00
CA VAL A 176 18.55 -9.55 4.33
C VAL A 176 18.71 -10.05 5.76
N PHE A 177 17.99 -9.46 6.72
CA PHE A 177 18.01 -9.90 8.12
C PHE A 177 17.58 -11.37 8.29
N ALA A 178 16.46 -11.76 7.70
CA ALA A 178 15.94 -13.13 7.77
C ALA A 178 16.84 -14.15 7.06
N ARG A 179 17.47 -13.77 5.93
CA ARG A 179 18.48 -14.60 5.26
C ARG A 179 19.73 -14.80 6.13
N ASN A 180 20.17 -13.76 6.86
CA ASN A 180 21.31 -13.89 7.77
C ASN A 180 21.01 -14.82 8.95
N LEU A 181 19.78 -14.81 9.48
CA LEU A 181 19.33 -15.80 10.48
C LEU A 181 19.42 -17.23 9.94
N MET A 182 18.91 -17.46 8.72
CA MET A 182 18.97 -18.75 8.06
C MET A 182 20.41 -19.22 7.86
N GLN A 183 21.29 -18.33 7.39
CA GLN A 183 22.70 -18.64 7.15
C GLN A 183 23.46 -18.97 8.44
N ALA A 184 23.23 -18.22 9.52
CA ALA A 184 23.85 -18.47 10.81
C ALA A 184 23.42 -19.84 11.39
N GLU A 185 22.15 -20.21 11.23
CA GLU A 185 21.67 -21.52 11.66
C GLU A 185 22.26 -22.64 10.79
N VAL A 186 22.12 -22.58 9.47
CA VAL A 186 22.59 -23.63 8.54
C VAL A 186 24.10 -23.83 8.66
N GLY A 187 24.85 -22.74 8.76
CA GLY A 187 26.30 -22.75 8.91
C GLY A 187 26.81 -23.06 10.32
N ASN A 188 25.91 -23.19 11.30
CA ASN A 188 26.24 -23.30 12.73
C ASN A 188 27.22 -22.21 13.22
N LYS A 189 27.02 -20.98 12.75
CA LYS A 189 27.80 -19.81 13.16
C LYS A 189 26.96 -18.95 14.08
N GLU A 190 27.63 -18.19 14.95
CA GLU A 190 26.97 -17.17 15.75
C GLU A 190 26.28 -16.14 14.84
N PHE A 191 25.05 -15.80 15.16
CA PHE A 191 24.29 -14.77 14.47
C PHE A 191 24.72 -13.38 14.96
N VAL A 192 25.23 -12.57 14.04
CA VAL A 192 25.59 -11.19 14.31
C VAL A 192 24.44 -10.28 13.93
N PHE A 193 23.91 -9.55 14.90
CA PHE A 193 22.84 -8.59 14.67
C PHE A 193 23.37 -7.37 13.90
N LEU A 194 22.99 -7.23 12.65
CA LEU A 194 23.25 -6.03 11.85
C LEU A 194 22.17 -4.98 12.09
N LYS A 195 22.52 -3.70 11.93
CA LYS A 195 21.55 -2.61 12.03
C LYS A 195 20.45 -2.77 10.98
N VAL A 196 19.21 -2.49 11.37
CA VAL A 196 18.03 -2.49 10.49
C VAL A 196 17.34 -1.15 10.61
N PHE A 197 17.07 -0.47 9.50
CA PHE A 197 16.60 0.92 9.43
C PHE A 197 17.53 1.91 10.16
N GLY A 198 18.82 1.57 10.25
CA GLY A 198 19.83 2.34 10.99
C GLY A 198 19.85 2.08 12.50
N PHE A 199 18.94 1.26 13.03
CA PHE A 199 18.84 0.95 14.45
C PHE A 199 19.56 -0.33 14.84
N ASP A 200 20.22 -0.31 15.99
CA ASP A 200 20.70 -1.52 16.65
C ASP A 200 19.58 -2.27 17.41
N GLN A 201 19.95 -3.37 18.06
CA GLN A 201 19.00 -4.22 18.78
C GLN A 201 18.27 -3.51 19.94
N ALA A 202 18.96 -2.64 20.68
CA ALA A 202 18.40 -1.93 21.83
C ALA A 202 17.48 -0.79 21.34
N GLU A 203 17.93 -0.08 20.31
CA GLU A 203 17.17 0.99 19.66
C GLU A 203 15.86 0.45 19.04
N LEU A 204 15.90 -0.68 18.33
CA LEU A 204 14.68 -1.31 17.79
C LEU A 204 13.67 -1.67 18.88
N ARG A 205 14.14 -2.10 20.05
CA ARG A 205 13.26 -2.38 21.19
C ARG A 205 12.62 -1.08 21.70
N GLU A 206 13.41 -0.04 21.95
CA GLU A 206 12.93 1.26 22.42
C GLU A 206 11.91 1.88 21.43
N VAL A 207 12.23 1.89 20.14
CA VAL A 207 11.38 2.46 19.09
C VAL A 207 10.06 1.69 18.96
N SER A 208 10.11 0.36 19.03
CA SER A 208 8.89 -0.47 18.93
C SER A 208 7.98 -0.38 20.16
N HIS A 209 8.50 -0.06 21.35
CA HIS A 209 7.69 0.14 22.57
C HIS A 209 7.10 1.55 22.66
N ASN A 210 7.69 2.53 21.98
CA ASN A 210 7.29 3.94 22.08
C ASN A 210 6.83 4.53 20.73
N PRO A 211 5.85 3.94 20.02
CA PRO A 211 5.50 4.37 18.68
C PRO A 211 4.95 5.81 18.60
N MET A 212 4.34 6.30 19.68
CA MET A 212 3.86 7.69 19.74
C MET A 212 5.02 8.68 19.71
N LYS A 213 6.11 8.39 20.44
CA LYS A 213 7.32 9.23 20.50
C LYS A 213 8.04 9.32 19.15
N TYR A 214 8.14 8.20 18.44
CA TYR A 214 8.96 8.11 17.22
C TYR A 214 8.19 8.32 15.91
N PHE A 215 6.90 8.01 15.88
CA PHE A 215 6.08 8.06 14.66
C PHE A 215 4.81 8.92 14.82
N GLY A 216 4.52 9.42 16.04
CA GLY A 216 3.29 10.17 16.32
C GLY A 216 2.01 9.33 16.19
N VAL A 217 2.11 8.00 16.30
CA VAL A 217 0.95 7.11 16.21
C VAL A 217 0.82 6.25 17.45
N ASN A 218 -0.43 6.02 17.88
CA ASN A 218 -0.73 5.04 18.91
C ASN A 218 -0.40 3.62 18.44
N HIS A 219 -0.16 2.74 19.42
CA HIS A 219 0.04 1.32 19.18
C HIS A 219 -1.00 0.75 18.20
N SER A 220 -0.53 0.01 17.20
CA SER A 220 -1.43 -0.63 16.24
C SER A 220 -1.95 -1.97 16.74
N PHE A 221 -3.27 -2.12 16.70
CA PHE A 221 -3.97 -3.40 16.69
C PHE A 221 -4.36 -3.78 15.25
N VAL A 222 -4.67 -5.06 15.03
CA VAL A 222 -5.17 -5.55 13.73
C VAL A 222 -6.59 -5.01 13.53
N SER A 223 -6.80 -4.26 12.45
CA SER A 223 -8.10 -3.62 12.18
C SER A 223 -8.23 -3.28 10.70
N ARG A 224 -9.43 -3.54 10.14
CA ARG A 224 -9.75 -3.12 8.78
C ARG A 224 -9.65 -1.60 8.56
N LYS A 225 -9.76 -0.81 9.63
CA LYS A 225 -9.70 0.66 9.57
C LYS A 225 -8.31 1.19 9.19
N HIS A 226 -7.26 0.39 9.34
CA HIS A 226 -5.90 0.81 9.03
C HIS A 226 -5.49 0.56 7.57
N GLY A 227 -6.40 0.02 6.74
CA GLY A 227 -6.13 -0.27 5.33
C GLY A 227 -5.35 -1.56 5.09
N ILE A 228 -5.27 -1.94 3.82
CA ILE A 228 -4.72 -3.23 3.39
C ILE A 228 -3.20 -3.31 3.54
N SER A 229 -2.48 -2.19 3.38
CA SER A 229 -1.02 -2.14 3.53
C SER A 229 -0.59 -2.44 4.97
N VAL A 230 -1.22 -1.80 5.95
CA VAL A 230 -1.00 -2.08 7.38
C VAL A 230 -1.39 -3.51 7.74
N ALA A 231 -2.48 -4.03 7.15
CA ALA A 231 -2.90 -5.42 7.37
C ALA A 231 -1.85 -6.43 6.88
N LYS A 232 -1.28 -6.23 5.69
CA LYS A 232 -0.20 -7.09 5.16
C LYS A 232 1.03 -7.11 6.08
N LEU A 233 1.44 -5.96 6.61
CA LEU A 233 2.56 -5.89 7.56
C LEU A 233 2.24 -6.61 8.90
N HIS A 234 0.99 -6.59 9.37
CA HIS A 234 0.58 -7.39 10.52
C HIS A 234 0.60 -8.90 10.24
N VAL A 235 0.26 -9.33 9.02
CA VAL A 235 0.37 -10.76 8.63
C VAL A 235 1.82 -11.20 8.70
N LEU A 236 2.75 -10.43 8.13
CA LEU A 236 4.18 -10.72 8.26
C LEU A 236 4.64 -10.76 9.72
N ARG A 237 4.19 -9.80 10.54
CA ARG A 237 4.52 -9.78 11.96
C ARG A 237 4.02 -11.04 12.67
N ALA A 238 2.79 -11.48 12.40
CA ALA A 238 2.27 -12.73 12.95
C ALA A 238 3.12 -13.93 12.50
N LYS A 239 3.48 -13.99 11.21
CA LYS A 239 4.32 -15.05 10.67
C LYS A 239 5.72 -15.08 11.29
N SER A 240 6.32 -13.92 11.58
CA SER A 240 7.60 -13.85 12.30
C SER A 240 7.54 -14.40 13.73
N ARG A 241 6.38 -14.33 14.39
CA ARG A 241 6.18 -14.92 15.73
C ARG A 241 6.06 -16.44 15.64
N GLU A 242 5.50 -16.98 14.56
CA GLU A 242 5.53 -18.42 14.30
C GLU A 242 6.96 -18.93 14.11
N VAL A 243 7.79 -18.16 13.40
CA VAL A 243 9.24 -18.43 13.26
C VAL A 243 9.94 -18.43 14.62
N GLU A 244 9.65 -17.43 15.47
CA GLU A 244 10.19 -17.35 16.84
C GLU A 244 9.80 -18.57 17.68
N LEU A 245 8.54 -19.00 17.64
CA LEU A 245 8.07 -20.20 18.35
C LEU A 245 8.76 -21.47 17.82
N ALA A 246 8.99 -21.56 16.51
CA ALA A 246 9.74 -22.68 15.93
C ALA A 246 11.21 -22.67 16.34
N ALA A 247 11.83 -21.50 16.48
CA ALA A 247 13.20 -21.35 17.01
C ALA A 247 13.28 -21.82 18.47
N ILE A 248 12.31 -21.44 19.31
CA ILE A 248 12.23 -21.90 20.71
C ILE A 248 12.11 -23.43 20.75
N ALA A 249 11.22 -24.01 19.95
CA ALA A 249 11.07 -25.46 19.89
C ALA A 249 12.34 -26.18 19.38
N ALA A 250 13.17 -25.51 18.59
CA ALA A 250 14.40 -26.05 18.04
C ALA A 250 15.60 -25.97 18.99
N PHE A 251 15.69 -24.91 19.78
CA PHE A 251 16.92 -24.57 20.51
C PHE A 251 16.76 -24.44 22.02
N VAL A 252 15.55 -24.58 22.57
CA VAL A 252 15.29 -24.55 24.01
C VAL A 252 14.84 -25.93 24.48
N SER A 253 15.56 -26.49 25.45
CA SER A 253 15.21 -27.77 26.07
C SER A 253 13.96 -27.64 26.96
N LYS A 254 13.35 -28.77 27.34
CA LYS A 254 12.18 -28.77 28.24
C LYS A 254 12.49 -28.19 29.63
N GLU A 255 13.76 -28.25 30.03
CA GLU A 255 14.30 -27.71 31.27
C GLU A 255 14.66 -26.23 31.15
N GLY A 256 14.44 -25.62 29.98
CA GLY A 256 14.66 -24.18 29.73
C GLY A 256 16.08 -23.82 29.30
N LYS A 257 16.96 -24.80 29.04
CA LYS A 257 18.32 -24.51 28.57
C LYS A 257 18.30 -24.12 27.09
N CYS A 258 18.82 -22.94 26.77
CA CYS A 258 18.90 -22.43 25.40
C CYS A 258 20.28 -22.68 24.77
N GLU A 259 20.32 -23.31 23.60
CA GLU A 259 21.57 -23.61 22.86
C GLU A 259 21.96 -22.51 21.85
N ARG A 260 20.99 -21.72 21.39
CA ARG A 260 21.17 -20.66 20.37
C ARG A 260 20.41 -19.38 20.75
N GLU A 261 20.86 -18.74 21.82
CA GLU A 261 20.24 -17.50 22.33
C GLU A 261 20.31 -16.36 21.31
N ASP A 262 21.38 -16.33 20.50
CA ASP A 262 21.59 -15.41 19.39
C ASP A 262 20.47 -15.48 18.34
N LEU A 263 20.06 -16.68 17.93
CA LEU A 263 18.97 -16.87 16.96
C LEU A 263 17.61 -16.53 17.54
N ILE A 264 17.34 -16.93 18.79
CA ILE A 264 16.07 -16.61 19.47
C ILE A 264 15.93 -15.10 19.61
N THR A 265 17.00 -14.42 20.01
CA THR A 265 17.04 -12.97 20.13
C THR A 265 16.79 -12.29 18.79
N GLY A 266 17.43 -12.78 17.72
CA GLY A 266 17.19 -12.28 16.36
C GLY A 266 15.75 -12.48 15.89
N CYS A 267 15.14 -13.66 16.14
CA CYS A 267 13.74 -13.93 15.81
C CYS A 267 12.78 -13.03 16.60
N ASN A 268 13.04 -12.81 17.90
CA ASN A 268 12.25 -11.89 18.72
C ASN A 268 12.30 -10.45 18.16
N ARG A 269 13.47 -10.01 17.70
CA ARG A 269 13.65 -8.69 17.10
C ARG A 269 13.01 -8.55 15.71
N LEU A 270 12.86 -9.63 14.96
CA LEU A 270 12.12 -9.64 13.69
C LEU A 270 10.67 -9.15 13.86
N SER A 271 10.00 -9.56 14.94
CA SER A 271 8.65 -9.08 15.30
C SER A 271 8.64 -7.59 15.66
N SER A 272 9.70 -7.07 16.29
CA SER A 272 9.87 -5.62 16.55
C SER A 272 10.10 -4.83 15.25
N ILE A 273 10.94 -5.33 14.35
CA ILE A 273 11.23 -4.73 13.05
C ILE A 273 9.94 -4.58 12.23
N LEU A 274 9.16 -5.64 12.11
CA LEU A 274 7.89 -5.60 11.38
C LEU A 274 6.85 -4.69 12.04
N TYR A 275 6.87 -4.59 13.37
CA TYR A 275 6.00 -3.64 14.07
C TYR A 275 6.37 -2.18 13.80
N ILE A 276 7.66 -1.89 13.68
CA ILE A 276 8.13 -0.56 13.28
C ILE A 276 7.61 -0.22 11.88
N LEU A 277 7.65 -1.15 10.93
CA LEU A 277 7.05 -0.95 9.61
C LEU A 277 5.55 -0.69 9.66
N VAL A 278 4.81 -1.43 10.50
CA VAL A 278 3.38 -1.16 10.77
C VAL A 278 3.18 0.29 11.25
N CYS A 279 4.02 0.79 12.16
CA CYS A 279 3.92 2.15 12.67
C CYS A 279 4.30 3.20 11.63
N MET A 280 5.36 2.98 10.85
CA MET A 280 5.75 3.85 9.74
C MET A 280 4.64 3.97 8.70
N GLU A 281 4.02 2.85 8.31
CA GLU A 281 2.93 2.85 7.34
C GLU A 281 1.68 3.56 7.86
N LYS A 282 1.34 3.38 9.15
CA LYS A 282 0.25 4.14 9.77
C LYS A 282 0.53 5.65 9.79
N ALA A 283 1.77 6.05 10.05
CA ALA A 283 2.15 7.46 10.03
C ALA A 283 2.01 8.02 8.61
N ARG A 284 2.48 7.30 7.58
CA ARG A 284 2.30 7.67 6.18
C ARG A 284 0.83 7.89 5.81
N ILE A 285 -0.04 6.93 6.16
CA ILE A 285 -1.49 7.04 5.88
C ILE A 285 -2.12 8.23 6.61
N ARG A 286 -1.72 8.50 7.87
CA ARG A 286 -2.17 9.68 8.62
C ARG A 286 -1.75 10.96 7.91
N ASP A 287 -0.50 11.03 7.48
CA ASP A 287 0.08 12.22 6.86
C ASP A 287 -0.53 12.49 5.48
N GLU A 288 -0.82 11.44 4.69
CA GLU A 288 -1.59 11.55 3.44
C GLU A 288 -3.02 12.03 3.68
N ALA A 289 -3.71 11.49 4.70
CA ALA A 289 -5.04 11.94 5.05
C ALA A 289 -5.04 13.41 5.54
N ALA A 290 -3.96 13.86 6.17
CA ALA A 290 -3.79 15.25 6.59
C ALA A 290 -3.45 16.21 5.43
N GLN A 291 -2.94 15.70 4.30
CA GLN A 291 -2.63 16.49 3.10
C GLN A 291 -3.84 16.71 2.17
N VAL A 292 -5.00 16.10 2.42
CA VAL A 292 -6.24 16.43 1.70
C VAL A 292 -6.62 17.87 2.02
N THR A 293 -6.17 18.78 1.16
CA THR A 293 -6.43 20.21 1.31
C THR A 293 -7.91 20.44 1.02
N VAL A 294 -8.68 20.77 2.06
CA VAL A 294 -10.10 21.08 1.91
C VAL A 294 -10.23 22.50 1.38
N PHE A 295 -10.65 22.65 0.13
CA PHE A 295 -10.89 23.96 -0.46
C PHE A 295 -12.34 24.38 -0.28
N GLU A 296 -12.53 25.60 0.22
CA GLU A 296 -13.83 26.22 0.39
C GLU A 296 -14.03 27.41 -0.54
N VAL A 297 -15.22 27.51 -1.12
CA VAL A 297 -15.62 28.62 -1.99
C VAL A 297 -16.96 29.20 -1.53
N ASN A 298 -17.25 30.43 -1.94
CA ASN A 298 -18.56 31.03 -1.74
C ASN A 298 -19.57 30.46 -2.73
N ILE A 299 -20.82 30.40 -2.29
CA ILE A 299 -21.98 30.09 -3.13
C ILE A 299 -22.58 31.40 -3.64
N GLY A 300 -22.66 31.53 -4.96
CA GLY A 300 -23.44 32.51 -5.70
C GLY A 300 -24.74 31.88 -6.20
N VAL A 301 -25.87 32.37 -5.67
CA VAL A 301 -27.22 31.92 -6.06
C VAL A 301 -27.74 32.83 -7.15
N SER A 302 -27.94 32.26 -8.33
CA SER A 302 -28.46 32.94 -9.51
C SER A 302 -29.98 32.81 -9.58
N ASN A 303 -30.66 33.93 -9.38
CA ASN A 303 -32.09 34.04 -9.70
C ASN A 303 -32.27 34.22 -11.22
N ARG A 304 -33.48 34.02 -11.72
CA ARG A 304 -33.82 34.26 -13.13
C ARG A 304 -33.42 35.66 -13.59
N HIS A 305 -32.81 35.75 -14.76
CA HIS A 305 -32.32 37.01 -15.30
C HIS A 305 -32.12 36.95 -16.82
N VAL A 306 -31.87 38.13 -17.41
CA VAL A 306 -31.65 38.28 -18.85
C VAL A 306 -30.33 39.02 -19.08
N HIS A 307 -29.55 38.53 -20.04
CA HIS A 307 -28.49 39.27 -20.70
C HIS A 307 -28.99 39.71 -22.08
N LEU A 308 -28.70 40.94 -22.49
CA LEU A 308 -29.17 41.49 -23.76
C LEU A 308 -28.01 41.81 -24.71
N SER A 309 -28.25 41.63 -26.00
CA SER A 309 -27.46 42.24 -27.07
C SER A 309 -27.68 43.76 -27.11
N ARG A 310 -26.82 44.48 -27.84
CA ARG A 310 -27.01 45.93 -28.02
C ARG A 310 -28.30 46.21 -28.78
N GLU A 311 -28.55 45.45 -29.83
CA GLU A 311 -29.72 45.57 -30.70
C GLU A 311 -31.02 45.31 -29.93
N ASP A 312 -31.05 44.28 -29.10
CA ASP A 312 -32.23 43.91 -28.31
C ASP A 312 -32.49 44.88 -27.15
N LEU A 313 -31.43 45.43 -26.55
CA LEU A 313 -31.55 46.52 -25.58
C LEU A 313 -32.22 47.74 -26.21
N GLU A 314 -31.78 48.14 -27.40
CA GLU A 314 -32.35 49.28 -28.11
C GLU A 314 -33.78 49.02 -28.56
N ALA A 315 -34.11 47.79 -28.98
CA ALA A 315 -35.48 47.41 -29.33
C ALA A 315 -36.44 47.51 -28.11
N LEU A 316 -35.94 47.22 -26.91
CA LEU A 316 -36.74 47.23 -25.69
C LEU A 316 -36.82 48.62 -25.03
N PHE A 317 -35.75 49.42 -25.09
CA PHE A 317 -35.63 50.67 -24.31
C PHE A 317 -35.33 51.93 -25.14
N GLY A 318 -35.10 51.79 -26.44
CA GLY A 318 -34.83 52.89 -27.37
C GLY A 318 -33.38 52.95 -27.85
N LYS A 319 -33.16 53.56 -29.01
CA LYS A 319 -31.84 53.69 -29.64
C LYS A 319 -30.86 54.45 -28.74
N GLY A 320 -29.63 53.93 -28.59
CA GLY A 320 -28.59 54.52 -27.76
C GLY A 320 -28.82 54.38 -26.24
N TYR A 321 -29.78 53.56 -25.79
CA TYR A 321 -30.03 53.37 -24.38
C TYR A 321 -28.85 52.68 -23.67
N GLU A 322 -28.53 53.12 -22.46
CA GLU A 322 -27.51 52.52 -21.60
C GLU A 322 -28.12 52.00 -20.31
N LEU A 323 -27.73 50.78 -19.93
CA LEU A 323 -28.20 50.13 -18.70
C LEU A 323 -27.73 50.91 -17.46
N LYS A 324 -28.66 51.17 -16.54
CA LYS A 324 -28.33 51.84 -15.28
C LYS A 324 -27.91 50.82 -14.24
N LYS A 325 -26.68 50.93 -13.75
CA LYS A 325 -26.12 50.00 -12.77
C LYS A 325 -26.72 50.23 -11.37
N ILE A 326 -27.32 49.18 -10.77
CA ILE A 326 -27.69 49.15 -9.34
C ILE A 326 -26.52 48.69 -8.49
N LYS A 327 -25.98 47.51 -8.81
CA LYS A 327 -24.97 46.84 -7.98
C LYS A 327 -24.05 45.95 -8.80
N ASP A 328 -22.80 45.87 -8.40
CA ASP A 328 -21.87 44.88 -8.92
C ASP A 328 -22.26 43.47 -8.48
N LEU A 329 -21.93 42.50 -9.34
CA LEU A 329 -22.02 41.07 -9.03
C LEU A 329 -20.65 40.53 -8.58
N SER A 330 -20.61 39.24 -8.23
CA SER A 330 -19.36 38.62 -7.77
C SER A 330 -18.28 38.56 -8.86
N GLN A 331 -18.69 38.40 -10.12
CA GLN A 331 -17.78 38.38 -11.25
C GLN A 331 -17.39 39.80 -11.68
N PRO A 332 -16.08 40.10 -11.81
CA PRO A 332 -15.59 41.42 -12.18
C PRO A 332 -16.25 41.99 -13.45
N GLY A 333 -16.69 43.25 -13.38
CA GLY A 333 -17.33 43.96 -14.48
C GLY A 333 -18.78 43.58 -14.78
N GLN A 334 -19.34 42.54 -14.15
CA GLN A 334 -20.76 42.19 -14.27
C GLN A 334 -21.59 42.95 -13.23
N PHE A 335 -22.79 43.41 -13.60
CA PHE A 335 -23.66 44.18 -12.71
C PHE A 335 -25.14 43.86 -12.92
N ALA A 336 -25.94 44.03 -11.87
CA ALA A 336 -27.40 44.06 -11.99
C ALA A 336 -27.86 45.47 -12.35
N ALA A 337 -28.69 45.59 -13.39
CA ALA A 337 -29.19 46.86 -13.89
C ALA A 337 -30.55 47.24 -13.26
N GLU A 338 -30.95 48.51 -13.29
CA GLU A 338 -32.26 48.98 -12.80
C GLU A 338 -33.41 48.39 -13.59
N GLU A 339 -33.15 48.13 -14.86
CA GLU A 339 -34.11 47.66 -15.82
C GLU A 339 -34.54 46.22 -15.52
N THR A 340 -35.82 45.98 -15.79
CA THR A 340 -36.41 44.66 -15.73
C THR A 340 -37.32 44.46 -16.94
N VAL A 341 -37.49 43.21 -17.35
CA VAL A 341 -38.39 42.80 -18.41
C VAL A 341 -39.42 41.82 -17.86
N THR A 342 -40.55 41.72 -18.57
CA THR A 342 -41.50 40.63 -18.37
C THR A 342 -41.25 39.56 -19.42
N LEU A 343 -41.03 38.34 -18.95
CA LEU A 343 -40.92 37.14 -19.77
C LEU A 343 -42.32 36.59 -20.05
N ARG A 344 -42.65 36.30 -21.30
CA ARG A 344 -43.93 35.70 -21.71
C ARG A 344 -43.67 34.42 -22.49
N GLY A 345 -44.11 33.29 -21.92
CA GLY A 345 -44.10 31.99 -22.56
C GLY A 345 -45.53 31.51 -22.89
N PRO A 346 -45.67 30.33 -23.52
CA PRO A 346 -46.97 29.81 -23.96
C PRO A 346 -47.99 29.61 -22.83
N LYS A 347 -47.53 29.28 -21.62
CA LYS A 347 -48.40 28.96 -20.48
C LYS A 347 -48.62 30.13 -19.52
N GLY A 348 -47.70 31.09 -19.50
CA GLY A 348 -47.78 32.18 -18.53
C GLY A 348 -46.65 33.21 -18.68
N SER A 349 -46.57 34.10 -17.70
CA SER A 349 -45.59 35.18 -17.66
C SER A 349 -44.87 35.26 -16.31
N ILE A 350 -43.67 35.83 -16.35
CA ILE A 350 -42.89 36.20 -15.17
C ILE A 350 -42.47 37.66 -15.32
N GLU A 351 -42.97 38.51 -14.43
CA GLU A 351 -42.69 39.94 -14.42
C GLU A 351 -41.41 40.28 -13.63
N LYS A 352 -40.89 41.49 -13.85
CA LYS A 352 -39.76 42.06 -13.10
C LYS A 352 -38.49 41.18 -13.13
N VAL A 353 -38.23 40.52 -14.26
CA VAL A 353 -37.00 39.74 -14.47
C VAL A 353 -35.84 40.70 -14.72
N ARG A 354 -34.78 40.56 -13.92
CA ARG A 354 -33.64 41.48 -13.87
C ARG A 354 -32.79 41.38 -15.14
N ILE A 355 -32.35 42.52 -15.66
CA ILE A 355 -31.29 42.54 -16.69
C ILE A 355 -29.92 42.62 -16.01
N LEU A 356 -28.98 41.79 -16.46
CA LEU A 356 -27.59 41.81 -16.03
C LEU A 356 -26.69 42.36 -17.14
N GLY A 357 -25.94 43.40 -16.80
CA GLY A 357 -24.99 44.06 -17.68
C GLY A 357 -23.54 43.57 -17.48
N PRO A 358 -22.62 43.96 -18.39
CA PRO A 358 -22.87 44.78 -19.58
C PRO A 358 -23.63 44.02 -20.68
N VAL A 359 -24.00 44.73 -21.75
CA VAL A 359 -24.54 44.09 -22.96
C VAL A 359 -23.56 43.03 -23.50
N ARG A 360 -24.12 41.95 -24.04
CA ARG A 360 -23.36 40.83 -24.62
C ARG A 360 -23.51 40.82 -26.14
N LYS A 361 -22.86 39.88 -26.81
CA LYS A 361 -23.00 39.68 -28.27
C LYS A 361 -24.37 39.11 -28.65
N GLU A 362 -24.91 38.22 -27.82
CA GLU A 362 -26.21 37.58 -28.02
C GLU A 362 -27.04 37.70 -26.74
N SER A 363 -28.36 37.82 -26.90
CA SER A 363 -29.31 37.81 -25.79
C SER A 363 -29.52 36.40 -25.24
N GLN A 364 -29.63 36.30 -23.91
CA GLN A 364 -29.78 35.04 -23.20
C GLN A 364 -30.69 35.21 -21.99
N VAL A 365 -31.57 34.25 -21.78
CA VAL A 365 -32.47 34.18 -20.62
C VAL A 365 -32.10 32.96 -19.80
N GLU A 366 -31.69 33.18 -18.56
CA GLU A 366 -31.35 32.12 -17.61
C GLU A 366 -32.51 31.92 -16.63
N LEU A 367 -33.04 30.69 -16.59
CA LEU A 367 -34.20 30.29 -15.80
C LEU A 367 -33.85 29.14 -14.86
N SER A 368 -34.70 28.92 -13.84
CA SER A 368 -34.74 27.63 -13.15
C SER A 368 -35.68 26.64 -13.86
N VAL A 369 -35.65 25.37 -13.44
CA VAL A 369 -36.60 24.36 -13.91
C VAL A 369 -38.04 24.80 -13.59
N SER A 370 -38.28 25.29 -12.38
CA SER A 370 -39.59 25.75 -11.93
C SER A 370 -40.13 26.91 -12.77
N ASP A 371 -39.26 27.84 -13.18
CA ASP A 371 -39.62 28.95 -14.05
C ASP A 371 -40.00 28.47 -15.46
N SER A 372 -39.24 27.52 -15.99
CA SER A 372 -39.49 26.92 -17.31
C SER A 372 -40.87 26.24 -17.36
N ILE A 373 -41.24 25.53 -16.28
CA ILE A 373 -42.59 24.93 -16.11
C ILE A 373 -43.69 25.99 -16.06
N LYS A 374 -43.45 27.11 -15.36
CA LYS A 374 -44.42 28.22 -15.25
C LYS A 374 -44.65 28.91 -16.58
N LEU A 375 -43.58 29.16 -17.34
CA LEU A 375 -43.64 29.79 -18.66
C LEU A 375 -44.17 28.81 -19.73
N GLY A 376 -44.06 27.50 -19.51
CA GLY A 376 -44.44 26.48 -20.49
C GLY A 376 -43.38 26.34 -21.59
N ILE A 377 -42.11 26.50 -21.24
CA ILE A 377 -40.97 26.40 -22.16
C ILE A 377 -40.12 25.20 -21.76
N GLN A 378 -39.77 24.35 -22.72
CA GLN A 378 -38.83 23.25 -22.50
C GLN A 378 -37.38 23.74 -22.70
N ALA A 379 -36.87 24.49 -21.74
CA ALA A 379 -35.51 25.01 -21.79
C ALA A 379 -34.48 23.91 -21.43
N PRO A 380 -33.39 23.74 -22.21
CA PRO A 380 -32.34 22.77 -21.90
C PRO A 380 -31.38 23.29 -20.82
N VAL A 381 -30.73 22.38 -20.08
CA VAL A 381 -29.64 22.71 -19.16
C VAL A 381 -28.36 22.98 -19.95
N ARG A 382 -27.82 24.19 -19.89
CA ARG A 382 -26.68 24.64 -20.71
C ARG A 382 -25.70 25.51 -19.94
N ASN A 383 -24.49 25.63 -20.48
CA ASN A 383 -23.52 26.63 -20.05
C ASN A 383 -23.93 28.01 -20.57
N SER A 384 -23.58 29.08 -19.86
CA SER A 384 -23.80 30.46 -20.34
C SER A 384 -23.05 30.66 -21.66
N GLY A 385 -23.71 31.22 -22.68
CA GLY A 385 -23.22 31.37 -24.05
C GLY A 385 -23.57 30.22 -25.00
N ASP A 386 -23.99 29.06 -24.49
CA ASP A 386 -24.42 27.92 -25.33
C ASP A 386 -25.93 28.01 -25.62
N VAL A 387 -26.28 28.94 -26.51
CA VAL A 387 -27.66 29.30 -26.86
C VAL A 387 -28.16 28.66 -28.15
N GLU A 388 -27.34 27.88 -28.85
CA GLU A 388 -27.73 27.30 -30.13
C GLU A 388 -28.72 26.13 -29.96
N GLY A 389 -29.74 26.09 -30.82
CA GLY A 389 -30.83 25.12 -30.74
C GLY A 389 -31.70 25.24 -29.48
N THR A 390 -31.64 26.37 -28.77
CA THR A 390 -32.46 26.62 -27.58
C THR A 390 -33.78 27.31 -27.95
N PRO A 391 -34.85 27.15 -27.14
CA PRO A 391 -36.11 27.82 -27.41
C PRO A 391 -36.01 29.35 -27.27
N GLY A 392 -36.95 30.02 -27.92
CA GLY A 392 -37.16 31.45 -27.82
C GLY A 392 -38.11 31.87 -26.69
N ILE A 393 -38.28 33.18 -26.53
CA ILE A 393 -39.25 33.78 -25.60
C ILE A 393 -39.60 35.21 -26.01
N ILE A 394 -40.77 35.68 -25.59
CA ILE A 394 -41.16 37.07 -25.76
C ILE A 394 -40.73 37.87 -24.51
N LEU A 395 -40.00 38.95 -24.75
CA LEU A 395 -39.64 39.97 -23.76
C LEU A 395 -40.52 41.20 -23.96
N THR A 396 -41.06 41.74 -22.87
CA THR A 396 -41.76 43.04 -22.90
C THR A 396 -41.20 43.98 -21.86
N SER A 397 -40.97 45.24 -22.26
CA SER A 397 -40.56 46.34 -21.38
C SER A 397 -41.40 47.56 -21.71
N GLN A 398 -42.08 48.15 -20.72
CA GLN A 398 -43.00 49.27 -20.92
C GLN A 398 -44.00 48.97 -22.06
N ASN A 399 -43.90 49.69 -23.19
CA ASN A 399 -44.75 49.51 -24.37
C ASN A 399 -44.08 48.72 -25.51
N ASN A 400 -42.82 48.29 -25.34
CA ASN A 400 -42.06 47.60 -26.36
C ASN A 400 -42.12 46.08 -26.15
N LYS A 401 -42.18 45.35 -27.27
CA LYS A 401 -42.19 43.89 -27.33
C LYS A 401 -41.07 43.42 -28.25
N LEU A 402 -40.31 42.45 -27.79
CA LEU A 402 -39.25 41.79 -28.55
C LEU A 402 -39.48 40.27 -28.49
N GLU A 403 -39.33 39.60 -29.62
CA GLU A 403 -39.39 38.13 -29.70
C GLU A 403 -38.00 37.58 -29.96
N LEU A 404 -37.44 36.89 -28.97
CA LEU A 404 -36.22 36.13 -29.14
C LEU A 404 -36.55 34.78 -29.76
N LYS A 405 -35.87 34.43 -30.86
CA LYS A 405 -36.05 33.13 -31.54
C LYS A 405 -35.32 31.98 -30.85
N LYS A 406 -34.25 32.29 -30.12
CA LYS A 406 -33.41 31.39 -29.33
C LYS A 406 -32.87 32.15 -28.10
N GLY A 407 -32.29 31.44 -27.13
CA GLY A 407 -31.55 32.04 -26.02
C GLY A 407 -32.05 31.66 -24.63
N VAL A 408 -33.09 30.82 -24.50
CA VAL A 408 -33.62 30.43 -23.19
C VAL A 408 -32.98 29.13 -22.70
N ILE A 409 -32.34 29.18 -21.54
CA ILE A 409 -31.65 28.05 -20.93
C ILE A 409 -31.96 27.91 -19.44
N ILE A 410 -31.76 26.70 -18.93
CA ILE A 410 -31.58 26.45 -17.50
C ILE A 410 -30.08 26.48 -17.21
N ALA A 411 -29.65 27.34 -16.30
CA ALA A 411 -28.23 27.56 -16.04
C ALA A 411 -27.60 26.30 -15.43
N LYS A 412 -26.61 25.72 -16.12
CA LYS A 412 -25.83 24.60 -15.57
C LYS A 412 -24.89 25.12 -14.48
N ARG A 413 -24.92 24.49 -13.30
CA ARG A 413 -23.98 24.77 -12.20
C ARG A 413 -22.52 24.74 -12.64
N HIS A 414 -21.72 25.67 -12.14
CA HIS A 414 -20.31 25.78 -12.48
C HIS A 414 -19.52 26.53 -11.40
N LEU A 415 -18.22 26.24 -11.33
CA LEU A 415 -17.26 26.93 -10.48
C LEU A 415 -16.40 27.84 -11.35
N HIS A 416 -16.46 29.14 -11.11
CA HIS A 416 -15.49 30.07 -11.66
C HIS A 416 -14.21 30.00 -10.83
N LEU A 417 -13.04 30.00 -11.50
CA LEU A 417 -11.72 30.12 -10.89
C LEU A 417 -10.86 31.11 -11.67
N ASP A 418 -10.04 31.88 -10.94
CA ASP A 418 -8.88 32.54 -11.55
C ASP A 418 -7.74 31.51 -11.75
N PRO A 419 -6.85 31.68 -12.74
CA PRO A 419 -5.82 30.68 -13.04
C PRO A 419 -4.81 30.47 -11.90
N GLY A 420 -4.56 31.47 -11.05
CA GLY A 420 -3.71 31.32 -9.88
C GLY A 420 -4.31 30.36 -8.85
N THR A 421 -5.60 30.48 -8.59
CA THR A 421 -6.36 29.58 -7.70
C THR A 421 -6.53 28.20 -8.32
N ALA A 422 -6.85 28.11 -9.61
CA ALA A 422 -6.94 26.82 -10.32
C ALA A 422 -5.63 26.03 -10.21
N LYS A 423 -4.49 26.67 -10.44
CA LYS A 423 -3.17 26.06 -10.28
C LYS A 423 -2.90 25.59 -8.84
N LYS A 424 -3.30 26.36 -7.82
CA LYS A 424 -3.17 25.95 -6.41
C LYS A 424 -4.02 24.75 -6.06
N MET A 425 -5.19 24.63 -6.69
CA MET A 425 -6.10 23.49 -6.54
C MET A 425 -5.73 22.32 -7.47
N GLY A 426 -4.75 22.47 -8.37
CA GLY A 426 -4.48 21.44 -9.38
C GLY A 426 -5.64 21.19 -10.35
N LEU A 427 -6.53 22.17 -10.53
CA LEU A 427 -7.68 22.11 -11.42
C LEU A 427 -7.42 22.85 -12.73
N GLN A 428 -8.07 22.40 -13.80
CA GLN A 428 -7.99 22.95 -15.15
C GLN A 428 -9.37 23.39 -15.66
N ASP A 429 -9.37 24.20 -16.72
CA ASP A 429 -10.62 24.58 -17.39
C ASP A 429 -11.35 23.33 -17.91
N LYS A 430 -12.66 23.26 -17.68
CA LYS A 430 -13.58 22.15 -18.03
C LYS A 430 -13.47 20.89 -17.20
N ASP A 431 -12.65 20.86 -16.15
CA ASP A 431 -12.68 19.77 -15.18
C ASP A 431 -14.09 19.62 -14.57
N LEU A 432 -14.45 18.40 -14.20
CA LEU A 432 -15.68 18.08 -13.50
C LEU A 432 -15.37 17.69 -12.07
N ILE A 433 -15.86 18.48 -11.13
CA ILE A 433 -15.66 18.25 -9.71
C ILE A 433 -16.99 17.99 -9.01
N ASN A 434 -16.92 17.47 -7.80
CA ASN A 434 -18.09 17.38 -6.93
C ASN A 434 -17.98 18.45 -5.85
N VAL A 435 -19.12 18.92 -5.35
CA VAL A 435 -19.17 20.01 -4.38
C VAL A 435 -20.19 19.69 -3.31
N SER A 436 -19.81 19.82 -2.04
CA SER A 436 -20.72 19.68 -0.90
C SER A 436 -21.09 21.06 -0.36
N LEU A 437 -22.38 21.40 -0.39
CA LEU A 437 -22.87 22.68 0.14
C LEU A 437 -22.96 22.63 1.67
N LYS A 438 -22.30 23.58 2.35
CA LYS A 438 -22.28 23.69 3.81
C LYS A 438 -23.45 24.56 4.31
N THR A 439 -24.64 23.97 4.30
CA THR A 439 -25.88 24.64 4.69
C THR A 439 -26.60 23.86 5.78
N LYS A 440 -27.77 24.34 6.22
CA LYS A 440 -28.65 23.60 7.15
C LYS A 440 -29.24 22.32 6.55
N ARG A 441 -29.23 22.19 5.22
CA ARG A 441 -29.66 21.00 4.48
C ARG A 441 -28.56 20.63 3.48
N PRO A 442 -27.46 20.01 3.96
CA PRO A 442 -26.32 19.70 3.11
C PRO A 442 -26.73 18.81 1.94
N ILE A 443 -26.28 19.20 0.76
CA ILE A 443 -26.40 18.38 -0.45
C ILE A 443 -25.07 18.38 -1.20
N ARG A 444 -24.83 17.28 -1.89
CA ARG A 444 -23.70 17.12 -2.80
C ARG A 444 -24.19 17.33 -4.23
N LEU A 445 -23.50 18.21 -4.94
CA LEU A 445 -23.69 18.47 -6.35
C LEU A 445 -22.53 17.83 -7.10
N ASP A 446 -22.83 16.85 -7.95
CA ASP A 446 -21.80 16.17 -8.74
C ASP A 446 -21.60 16.86 -10.09
N GLN A 447 -20.49 16.60 -10.77
CA GLN A 447 -20.23 17.10 -12.13
C GLN A 447 -20.39 18.63 -12.28
N VAL A 448 -19.91 19.38 -11.29
CA VAL A 448 -19.80 20.84 -11.37
C VAL A 448 -18.66 21.17 -12.33
N ALA A 449 -18.98 21.92 -13.40
CA ALA A 449 -17.98 22.30 -14.39
C ALA A 449 -17.07 23.42 -13.85
N VAL A 450 -15.77 23.20 -13.89
CA VAL A 450 -14.76 24.22 -13.61
C VAL A 450 -14.59 25.11 -14.83
N ARG A 451 -14.56 26.43 -14.62
CA ARG A 451 -14.28 27.41 -15.66
C ARG A 451 -13.17 28.34 -15.20
N VAL A 452 -12.08 28.37 -15.96
CA VAL A 452 -10.89 29.16 -15.61
C VAL A 452 -10.75 30.33 -16.57
N SER A 453 -10.66 31.55 -16.04
CA SER A 453 -10.38 32.76 -16.82
C SER A 453 -9.71 33.82 -15.95
N ASP A 454 -8.82 34.62 -16.55
CA ASP A 454 -8.18 35.77 -15.88
C ASP A 454 -9.20 36.83 -15.42
N THR A 455 -10.38 36.85 -16.03
CA THR A 455 -11.46 37.79 -15.70
C THR A 455 -12.39 37.28 -14.61
N TYR A 456 -12.18 36.07 -14.09
CA TYR A 456 -13.07 35.46 -13.12
C TYR A 456 -12.60 35.68 -11.68
N LYS A 457 -13.60 35.76 -10.79
CA LYS A 457 -13.40 35.64 -9.35
C LYS A 457 -13.91 34.27 -8.90
N THR A 458 -13.16 33.63 -8.01
CA THR A 458 -13.53 32.32 -7.47
C THR A 458 -14.92 32.35 -6.79
N ASP A 459 -15.89 31.65 -7.36
CA ASP A 459 -17.29 31.64 -6.91
C ASP A 459 -18.05 30.45 -7.53
N LEU A 460 -18.81 29.70 -6.73
CA LEU A 460 -19.67 28.60 -7.20
C LEU A 460 -21.03 29.16 -7.60
N HIS A 461 -21.44 28.99 -8.86
CA HIS A 461 -22.74 29.47 -9.34
C HIS A 461 -23.72 28.30 -9.44
N ILE A 462 -24.85 28.42 -8.74
CA ILE A 462 -25.99 27.49 -8.77
C ILE A 462 -27.28 28.27 -9.01
N ASP A 463 -28.28 27.61 -9.60
CA ASP A 463 -29.58 28.25 -9.79
C ASP A 463 -30.41 28.30 -8.49
N LEU A 464 -31.54 29.00 -8.54
CA LEU A 464 -32.42 29.17 -7.39
C LEU A 464 -33.07 27.86 -6.91
N ASP A 465 -33.35 26.91 -7.81
CA ASP A 465 -33.97 25.63 -7.45
C ASP A 465 -32.93 24.74 -6.72
N GLU A 466 -31.69 24.70 -7.22
CA GLU A 466 -30.56 24.04 -6.57
C GLU A 466 -30.27 24.64 -5.18
N ALA A 467 -30.27 25.97 -5.09
CA ALA A 467 -30.08 26.66 -3.82
C ALA A 467 -31.21 26.37 -2.82
N ASN A 468 -32.47 26.41 -3.26
CA ASN A 468 -33.63 26.10 -2.41
C ASN A 468 -33.60 24.65 -1.93
N ALA A 469 -33.19 23.69 -2.77
CA ALA A 469 -33.02 22.30 -2.39
C ALA A 469 -32.02 22.13 -1.23
N ALA A 470 -30.99 22.98 -1.19
CA ALA A 470 -29.96 23.02 -0.15
C ALA A 470 -30.28 23.94 1.03
N LEU A 471 -31.33 24.77 0.96
CA LEU A 471 -31.48 25.95 1.82
C LEU A 471 -30.26 26.90 1.79
N ALA A 472 -29.56 26.97 0.65
CA ALA A 472 -28.39 27.81 0.43
C ALA A 472 -28.78 29.27 0.15
N LYS A 473 -27.89 30.19 0.54
CA LYS A 473 -27.97 31.62 0.24
C LYS A 473 -26.64 32.13 -0.31
N ASN A 474 -26.69 33.31 -0.91
CA ASN A 474 -25.47 34.02 -1.34
C ASN A 474 -24.50 34.18 -0.16
N GLY A 475 -23.25 33.76 -0.36
CA GLY A 475 -22.19 33.84 0.64
C GLY A 475 -22.06 32.62 1.56
N ASP A 476 -23.00 31.68 1.51
CA ASP A 476 -22.80 30.37 2.15
C ASP A 476 -21.58 29.67 1.55
N LYS A 477 -21.02 28.70 2.28
CA LYS A 477 -19.79 28.00 1.87
C LYS A 477 -20.09 26.68 1.19
N ALA A 478 -19.21 26.30 0.28
CA ALA A 478 -19.20 24.98 -0.33
C ALA A 478 -17.79 24.39 -0.27
N VAL A 479 -17.70 23.08 -0.03
CA VAL A 479 -16.45 22.32 -0.05
C VAL A 479 -16.31 21.64 -1.40
N LEU A 480 -15.16 21.85 -2.03
CA LEU A 480 -14.80 21.19 -3.27
C LEU A 480 -14.27 19.78 -2.99
N ILE A 481 -14.66 18.81 -3.83
CA ILE A 481 -14.32 17.39 -3.71
C ILE A 481 -13.98 16.85 -5.10
N TRP A 482 -12.72 16.52 -5.34
CA TRP A 482 -12.26 15.88 -6.56
C TRP A 482 -11.15 14.86 -6.26
N GLU A 483 -10.96 13.92 -7.18
CA GLU A 483 -9.80 13.05 -7.18
C GLU A 483 -8.68 13.76 -7.94
N ALA A 484 -7.55 13.97 -7.27
CA ALA A 484 -6.37 14.63 -7.85
C ALA A 484 -5.60 13.69 -8.79
#